data_AF-A0A1Q8ZDI2-F1
#
_entry.id   AF-A0A1Q8ZDI2-F1
#
_cell.length_a   1.000
_cell.length_b   1.000
_cell.length_c   1.000
_cell.angle_alpha   90.00
_cell.angle_beta   90.00
_cell.angle_gamma   90.00
#
_symmetry.space_group_name_H-M   'P 1'
#
loop_
_entity.id
_entity.type
_entity.pdbx_description
1 polymer ?
#
loop_
_entity_poly.entity_id
_entity_poly.type
_entity_poly.pdbx_seq_one_letter_code
_entity_poly.pdbx_strand_id
1 'polypeptide(L)' 'MTLDRPDLASSQSLEPLQLSLKAYGFLRRSQIHSIADLLDYTQEDLLILDEEVGQEIITALEQKFAITLSPK' A
#
# COMPACT_ATOMS: atom_id res chain seq x y z
N MET A 1 13.76 26.85 3.40
CA MET A 1 13.46 25.62 4.17
C MET A 1 12.27 24.98 3.50
N THR A 2 12.54 24.04 2.60
CA THR A 2 11.53 23.22 1.92
C THR A 2 10.67 22.54 2.98
N LEU A 3 9.35 22.66 2.85
CA LEU A 3 8.38 22.04 3.73
C LEU A 3 8.42 20.52 3.51
N ASP A 4 9.40 19.87 4.13
CA ASP A 4 9.44 18.42 4.29
C ASP A 4 8.37 18.04 5.32
N ARG A 5 7.19 17.63 4.82
CA ARG A 5 6.22 16.89 5.63
C ARG A 5 5.58 15.80 4.78
N PRO A 6 6.24 14.66 4.57
CA PRO A 6 5.57 13.45 4.11
C PRO A 6 4.96 12.63 5.26
N ASP A 7 4.91 13.14 6.49
CA ASP A 7 4.59 12.32 7.67
C ASP A 7 3.09 12.10 7.93
N LEU A 8 2.19 12.85 7.28
CA LEU A 8 0.74 12.68 7.49
C LEU A 8 0.17 11.42 6.82
N ALA A 9 0.82 10.92 5.75
CA ALA A 9 0.40 9.69 5.10
C ALA A 9 0.87 8.42 5.84
N SER A 10 1.88 8.53 6.73
CA SER A 10 2.49 7.36 7.36
C SER A 10 1.62 6.67 8.40
N SER A 11 0.62 7.36 8.95
CA SER A 11 -0.30 6.78 9.95
C SER A 11 -1.68 6.45 9.40
N GLN A 12 -1.88 6.47 8.07
CA GLN A 12 -3.16 6.13 7.48
C GLN A 12 -3.38 4.61 7.49
N SER A 13 -4.44 4.18 8.16
CA SER A 13 -4.90 2.79 8.15
C SER A 13 -5.29 2.34 6.74
N LEU A 14 -5.19 1.03 6.51
CA LEU A 14 -5.57 0.40 5.24
C LEU A 14 -7.08 0.17 5.11
N GLU A 15 -7.85 0.35 6.18
CA GLU A 15 -9.31 0.20 6.21
C GLU A 15 -10.07 0.94 5.10
N PRO A 16 -9.71 2.20 4.73
CA PRO A 16 -10.43 2.92 3.68
C PRO A 16 -10.13 2.39 2.27
N LEU A 17 -9.06 1.61 2.08
CA LEU A 17 -8.78 0.98 0.78
C LEU A 17 -9.88 -0.02 0.40
N GLN A 18 -10.64 -0.55 1.38
CA GLN A 18 -11.64 -1.60 1.19
C GLN A 18 -11.08 -2.78 0.36
N LEU A 19 -9.86 -3.20 0.71
CA LEU A 19 -9.20 -4.33 0.08
C LEU A 19 -9.99 -5.62 0.26
N SER A 20 -9.82 -6.56 -0.66
CA SER A 20 -10.41 -7.87 -0.53
C SER A 20 -9.80 -8.64 0.64
N LEU A 21 -10.52 -9.61 1.20
CA LEU A 21 -10.04 -10.40 2.36
C LEU A 21 -8.69 -11.09 2.08
N LYS A 22 -8.42 -11.42 0.80
CA LYS A 22 -7.13 -11.97 0.35
C LYS A 22 -6.00 -10.95 0.54
N ALA A 23 -6.13 -9.76 -0.04
CA ALA A 23 -5.14 -8.70 0.10
C ALA A 23 -4.98 -8.29 1.56
N TYR A 24 -6.07 -8.08 2.29
CA TYR A 24 -6.00 -7.75 3.72
C TYR A 24 -5.31 -8.86 4.54
N GLY A 25 -5.59 -10.13 4.24
CA GLY A 25 -4.93 -11.27 4.89
C GLY A 25 -3.44 -11.37 4.56
N PHE A 26 -3.05 -11.03 3.34
CA PHE A 26 -1.65 -10.94 2.92
C PHE A 26 -0.92 -9.83 3.68
N LEU A 27 -1.48 -8.62 3.71
CA LEU A 27 -0.92 -7.48 4.44
C LEU A 27 -0.75 -7.79 5.92
N ARG A 28 -1.77 -8.40 6.54
CA ARG A 28 -1.74 -8.79 7.95
C ARG A 28 -0.68 -9.85 8.25
N ARG A 29 -0.39 -10.76 7.31
CA ARG A 29 0.70 -11.75 7.45
C ARG A 29 2.08 -11.11 7.32
N SER A 30 2.21 -10.10 6.48
CA SER A 30 3.44 -9.30 6.34
C SER A 30 3.60 -8.24 7.43
N GLN A 31 2.72 -8.24 8.45
CA GLN A 31 2.67 -7.22 9.52
C GLN A 31 2.43 -5.79 9.02
N ILE A 32 1.90 -5.64 7.81
CA ILE A 32 1.54 -4.36 7.21
C ILE A 32 0.18 -3.95 7.75
N HIS A 33 0.15 -2.92 8.59
CA HIS A 33 -1.07 -2.42 9.20
C HIS A 33 -1.44 -1.00 8.74
N SER A 34 -0.53 -0.30 8.07
CA SER A 34 -0.72 1.06 7.60
C SER A 34 -0.17 1.26 6.19
N ILE A 35 -0.56 2.37 5.55
CA ILE A 35 -0.03 2.74 4.23
C ILE A 35 1.49 2.94 4.29
N ALA A 36 2.08 3.44 5.39
CA ALA A 36 3.54 3.49 5.55
C ALA A 36 4.23 2.14 5.35
N ASP A 37 3.78 1.10 6.07
CA ASP A 37 4.35 -0.25 5.93
C ASP A 37 4.23 -0.74 4.50
N LEU A 38 3.14 -0.37 3.81
CA LEU A 38 2.89 -0.77 2.44
C LEU A 38 3.75 0.00 1.43
N LEU A 39 4.06 1.27 1.70
CA LEU A 39 4.97 2.11 0.93
C LEU A 39 6.43 1.65 1.02
N ASP A 40 6.76 0.82 2.01
CA ASP A 40 8.08 0.17 2.12
C ASP A 40 8.26 -0.91 1.05
N TYR A 41 7.15 -1.41 0.48
CA TYR A 41 7.13 -2.36 -0.64
C TYR A 41 6.99 -1.63 -1.97
N THR A 42 7.57 -2.20 -3.02
CA THR A 42 7.41 -1.69 -4.39
C THR A 42 6.28 -2.39 -5.12
N GLN A 43 5.82 -1.81 -6.24
CA GLN A 43 4.83 -2.46 -7.11
C GLN A 43 5.31 -3.85 -7.53
N GLU A 44 6.58 -3.95 -7.94
CA GLU A 44 7.18 -5.20 -8.37
C GLU A 44 7.28 -6.22 -7.24
N ASP A 45 7.72 -5.82 -6.04
CA ASP A 45 7.79 -6.75 -4.90
C ASP A 45 6.43 -7.39 -4.60
N LEU A 46 5.36 -6.60 -4.63
CA LEU A 46 4.01 -7.12 -4.43
C LEU A 46 3.55 -8.03 -5.57
N LEU A 47 3.79 -7.64 -6.83
CA LEU A 47 3.43 -8.40 -8.02
C LEU A 47 4.23 -9.72 -8.14
N ILE A 48 5.49 -9.74 -7.70
CA ILE A 48 6.35 -10.92 -7.66
C ILE A 48 5.84 -11.93 -6.62
N LEU A 49 5.35 -11.45 -5.48
CA LEU A 49 4.80 -12.30 -4.43
C LEU A 49 3.44 -12.86 -4.85
N ASP A 50 2.56 -12.01 -5.36
CA ASP A 50 1.24 -12.40 -5.87
C ASP A 50 0.70 -11.31 -6.82
N GLU A 51 0.59 -11.65 -8.11
CA GLU A 51 0.20 -10.70 -9.15
C GLU A 51 -1.21 -10.13 -8.92
N GLU A 52 -2.18 -10.96 -8.52
CA GLU A 52 -3.56 -10.54 -8.23
C GLU A 52 -3.60 -9.57 -7.04
N VAL A 53 -2.97 -9.95 -5.93
CA VAL A 53 -2.98 -9.15 -4.70
C VAL A 53 -2.21 -7.85 -4.88
N GLY A 54 -1.04 -7.88 -5.52
CA GLY A 54 -0.25 -6.69 -5.79
C GLY A 54 -1.01 -5.69 -6.65
N GLN A 55 -1.63 -6.14 -7.74
CA GLN A 55 -2.42 -5.28 -8.62
C GLN A 55 -3.63 -4.67 -7.90
N GLU A 56 -4.32 -5.46 -7.05
CA GLU A 56 -5.46 -4.98 -6.25
C GLU A 56 -5.04 -3.88 -5.27
N ILE A 57 -3.92 -4.08 -4.56
CA ILE A 57 -3.38 -3.11 -3.60
C ILE A 57 -3.01 -1.81 -4.30
N ILE A 58 -2.27 -1.89 -5.41
CA ILE A 58 -1.84 -0.73 -6.21
C ILE A 58 -3.06 0.04 -6.70
N THR A 59 -4.02 -0.66 -7.30
CA THR A 59 -5.24 -0.04 -7.83
C THR A 59 -6.05 0.61 -6.71
N ALA A 60 -6.20 -0.05 -5.56
CA ALA A 60 -6.92 0.51 -4.43
C ALA A 60 -6.22 1.74 -3.85
N LEU A 61 -4.89 1.75 -3.75
CA LEU A 61 -4.11 2.93 -3.34
C LEU A 61 -4.32 4.10 -4.30
N GLU A 62 -4.21 3.87 -5.60
CA GLU A 62 -4.38 4.92 -6.61
C GLU A 62 -5.82 5.45 -6.63
N GLN A 63 -6.82 4.56 -6.58
CA GLN A 63 -8.23 4.95 -6.63
C GLN A 63 -8.72 5.66 -5.36
N LYS A 64 -8.22 5.26 -4.17
CA LYS A 64 -8.74 5.74 -2.88
C LYS A 64 -7.93 6.89 -2.31
N PHE A 65 -6.61 6.84 -2.49
CA PHE A 65 -5.68 7.80 -1.91
C PHE A 65 -4.95 8.63 -2.95
N ALA A 66 -5.10 8.33 -4.25
CA ALA A 66 -4.28 8.92 -5.32
C ALA A 66 -2.78 8.80 -5.03
N ILE A 67 -2.39 7.69 -4.39
CA ILE A 67 -1.01 7.34 -4.08
C ILE A 67 -0.59 6.24 -5.05
N THR A 68 0.54 6.43 -5.71
CA THR A 68 1.13 5.42 -6.58
C THR A 68 2.41 4.90 -5.94
N LEU A 69 2.54 3.59 -5.79
CA LEU A 69 3.80 2.96 -5.36
C LEU A 69 4.86 3.20 -6.43
N SER A 70 6.09 3.47 -6.01
CA SER A 70 7.19 3.66 -6.96
C SER A 70 7.54 2.31 -7.61
N PRO A 71 7.52 2.20 -8.95
CA PRO A 71 8.18 1.11 -9.64
C PRO A 71 9.70 1.30 -9.45
N LYS A 72 10.43 0.21 -9.22
CA LYS A 72 11.87 0.27 -8.95
C LYS A 72 12.70 0.17 -10.23
#